data_AF-A0A6G1DWT5-F1
#
_entry.id   AF-A0A6G1DWT5-F1
#
_cell.length_a   1.000
_cell.length_b   1.000
_cell.length_c   1.000
_cell.angle_alpha   90.00
_cell.angle_beta   90.00
_cell.angle_gamma   90.00
#
_symmetry.space_group_name_H-M   'P 1'
#
loop_
_entity.id
_entity.type
_entity.pdbx_description
1 polymer ?
#
loop_
_entity_poly.entity_id
_entity_poly.type
_entity_poly.pdbx_seq_one_letter_code
_entity_poly.pdbx_strand_id
1 'polypeptide(L)'
;MISSTRALPVAKIAAAKRDFGLPDDFLTSLVPRYPQLFRLVGDPGPDASGNAFLELVSWDDRLAKSVIELRADKEADVVGIRPRPNFTVKLPRGFYLKKEMREWVRDWLELPYVSPYADMCGMHSASPEAEKRLIGVLHEVLSLSVERRMAVPIIGKFCDEFRLSNAFSNALTRHPGIFYVSLKGGIKTAVLREAYNENGELVDKDPMIELKARFVAIMDEGHREYLEELRKKREELEKQRLHEAHRGAKVGACFEDEIEEEDIDGSNEDEDSEGEAL
;
A
#
# COMPACT_ATOMS: atom_id res chain seq x y z
N MET A 1 18.51 13.09 -0.51
CA MET A 1 17.72 11.84 -0.40
C MET A 1 16.84 11.97 0.83
N ILE A 2 15.67 11.33 0.89
CA ILE A 2 14.85 11.36 2.13
C ILE A 2 15.69 10.81 3.30
N SER A 3 16.43 9.73 3.05
CA SER A 3 17.44 9.22 3.99
C SER A 3 18.61 10.20 4.13
N SER A 4 18.92 10.53 5.38
CA SER A 4 20.02 11.47 5.67
C SER A 4 21.43 10.92 5.46
N THR A 5 21.59 9.60 5.42
CA THR A 5 22.88 8.93 5.20
C THR A 5 23.11 8.55 3.73
N ARG A 6 22.16 8.88 2.84
CA ARG A 6 22.11 8.40 1.44
C ARG A 6 22.16 6.88 1.30
N ALA A 7 21.87 6.15 2.37
CA ALA A 7 21.84 4.70 2.42
C ALA A 7 20.61 4.24 3.19
N LEU A 8 20.12 3.05 2.85
CA LEU A 8 19.02 2.39 3.52
C LEU A 8 19.40 0.94 3.83
N PRO A 9 19.07 0.41 5.03
CA PRO A 9 19.28 -1.01 5.32
C PRO A 9 18.47 -1.90 4.37
N VAL A 10 19.13 -2.91 3.81
CA VAL A 10 18.52 -3.85 2.86
C VAL A 10 17.37 -4.62 3.51
N ALA A 11 17.50 -5.03 4.77
CA ALA A 11 16.44 -5.71 5.51
C ALA A 11 15.15 -4.88 5.62
N LYS A 12 15.27 -3.56 5.78
CA LYS A 12 14.11 -2.65 5.85
C LYS A 12 13.46 -2.49 4.48
N ILE A 13 14.25 -2.35 3.41
CA ILE A 13 13.74 -2.32 2.03
C ILE A 13 13.02 -3.62 1.70
N ALA A 14 13.64 -4.77 2.01
CA ALA A 14 13.06 -6.09 1.78
C ALA A 14 11.73 -6.29 2.53
N ALA A 15 11.60 -5.73 3.73
CA ALA A 15 10.34 -5.76 4.48
C ALA A 15 9.22 -4.91 3.86
N ALA A 16 9.57 -3.87 3.09
CA ALA A 16 8.62 -2.99 2.40
C ALA A 16 8.54 -3.24 0.88
N LYS A 17 9.19 -4.31 0.39
CA LYS A 17 9.34 -4.56 -1.06
C LYS A 17 8.01 -4.66 -1.79
N ARG A 18 7.01 -5.27 -1.15
CA ARG A 18 5.65 -5.43 -1.71
C ARG A 18 4.93 -4.10 -1.79
N ASP A 19 5.05 -3.24 -0.78
CA ASP A 19 4.46 -1.91 -0.78
C ASP A 19 5.05 -1.03 -1.90
N PHE A 20 6.35 -1.15 -2.17
CA PHE A 20 7.05 -0.40 -3.23
C PHE A 20 7.03 -1.10 -4.61
N GLY A 21 6.45 -2.29 -4.73
CA GLY A 21 6.42 -3.03 -6.01
C GLY A 21 7.79 -3.54 -6.48
N LEU A 22 8.74 -3.73 -5.56
CA LEU A 22 10.06 -4.25 -5.87
C LEU A 22 10.01 -5.77 -6.12
N PRO A 23 10.74 -6.29 -7.12
CA PRO A 23 10.90 -7.73 -7.34
C PRO A 23 11.52 -8.44 -6.13
N ASP A 24 11.21 -9.73 -5.96
CA ASP A 24 11.79 -10.54 -4.89
C ASP A 24 13.32 -10.67 -5.00
N ASP A 25 13.84 -10.62 -6.23
CA ASP A 25 15.25 -10.72 -6.57
C ASP A 25 15.94 -9.37 -6.79
N PHE A 26 15.36 -8.25 -6.32
CA PHE A 26 15.83 -6.89 -6.65
C PHE A 26 17.33 -6.66 -6.38
N LEU A 27 17.93 -7.36 -5.41
CA LEU A 27 19.36 -7.26 -5.11
C LEU A 27 20.25 -7.86 -6.21
N THR A 28 19.77 -8.90 -6.90
CA THR A 28 20.52 -9.59 -7.97
C THR A 28 20.07 -9.14 -9.36
N SER A 29 18.84 -8.61 -9.50
CA SER A 29 18.30 -8.15 -10.78
C SER A 29 18.44 -6.63 -10.97
N LEU A 30 17.88 -5.83 -10.05
CA LEU A 30 17.80 -4.36 -10.18
C LEU A 30 19.13 -3.69 -9.86
N VAL A 31 19.76 -4.01 -8.73
CA VAL A 31 20.97 -3.33 -8.26
C VAL A 31 22.13 -3.45 -9.27
N PRO A 32 22.46 -4.64 -9.82
CA PRO A 32 23.56 -4.78 -10.78
C PRO A 32 23.27 -4.14 -12.14
N ARG A 33 22.00 -3.90 -12.48
CA ARG A 33 21.58 -3.23 -13.71
C ARG A 33 21.78 -1.72 -13.66
N TYR A 34 21.82 -1.14 -12.47
CA TYR A 34 22.00 0.30 -12.26
C TYR A 34 23.17 0.62 -11.30
N PRO A 35 24.40 0.16 -11.61
CA PRO A 35 25.57 0.36 -10.73
C PRO A 35 25.96 1.83 -10.57
N GLN A 36 25.56 2.69 -11.52
CA GLN A 36 25.74 4.14 -11.46
C GLN A 36 24.81 4.81 -10.44
N LEU A 37 23.70 4.15 -10.08
CA LEU A 37 22.73 4.67 -9.11
C LEU A 37 22.92 4.03 -7.75
N PHE A 38 23.09 2.70 -7.70
CA PHE A 38 23.06 1.95 -6.46
C PHE A 38 24.36 1.18 -6.23
N ARG A 39 24.82 1.20 -4.98
CA ARG A 39 25.93 0.38 -4.49
C ARG A 39 25.46 -0.43 -3.29
N LEU A 40 25.64 -1.74 -3.38
CA LEU A 40 25.45 -2.63 -2.25
C LEU A 40 26.71 -2.63 -1.38
N VAL A 41 26.55 -2.35 -0.09
CA VAL A 41 27.62 -2.32 0.90
C VAL A 41 27.31 -3.30 2.02
N GLY A 42 28.26 -4.16 2.36
CA GLY A 42 28.10 -5.22 3.37
C GLY A 42 27.59 -6.54 2.78
N ASP A 43 27.24 -7.48 3.66
CA ASP A 43 26.73 -8.80 3.28
C ASP A 43 25.21 -8.86 3.47
N PRO A 44 24.42 -9.04 2.39
CA PRO A 44 22.96 -9.11 2.49
C PRO A 44 22.47 -10.40 3.15
N GLY A 45 23.30 -11.44 3.22
CA GLY A 45 22.85 -12.78 3.61
C GLY A 45 21.85 -13.39 2.61
N PRO A 46 21.40 -14.63 2.84
CA PRO A 46 20.51 -15.35 1.93
C PRO A 46 19.12 -14.72 1.80
N ASP A 47 18.59 -14.15 2.90
CA ASP A 47 17.21 -13.64 2.97
C ASP A 47 17.13 -12.11 3.16
N ALA A 48 18.14 -11.38 2.70
CA ALA A 48 18.24 -9.92 2.94
C ALA A 48 18.26 -9.53 4.43
N SER A 49 18.57 -10.48 5.33
CA SER A 49 18.61 -10.34 6.78
C SER A 49 19.99 -9.94 7.33
N GLY A 50 21.01 -9.90 6.46
CA GLY A 50 22.36 -9.48 6.81
C GLY A 50 22.48 -7.97 7.05
N ASN A 51 23.68 -7.53 7.42
CA ASN A 51 23.97 -6.12 7.74
C ASN A 51 24.31 -5.30 6.47
N ALA A 52 23.58 -5.54 5.38
CA ALA A 52 23.79 -4.82 4.13
C ALA A 52 23.00 -3.51 4.06
N PHE A 53 23.59 -2.56 3.35
CA PHE A 53 23.01 -1.27 3.04
C PHE A 53 23.00 -1.07 1.53
N LEU A 54 21.92 -0.50 1.03
CA LEU A 54 21.85 0.00 -0.33
C LEU A 54 22.13 1.50 -0.31
N GLU A 55 23.28 1.87 -0.85
CA GLU A 55 23.73 3.25 -0.94
C GLU A 55 23.40 3.84 -2.31
N LEU A 56 23.00 5.12 -2.30
CA LEU A 56 22.82 5.89 -3.51
C LEU A 56 24.14 6.55 -3.92
N VAL A 57 24.69 6.10 -5.05
CA VAL A 57 25.99 6.55 -5.59
C VAL A 57 25.86 7.92 -6.26
N SER A 58 24.86 8.08 -7.12
CA SER A 58 24.62 9.29 -7.88
C SER A 58 23.29 9.91 -7.50
N TRP A 59 23.32 11.21 -7.19
CA TRP A 59 22.15 12.00 -6.89
C TRP A 59 21.68 12.74 -8.15
N ASP A 60 20.41 12.57 -8.54
CA ASP A 60 19.79 13.31 -9.63
C ASP A 60 18.69 14.22 -9.05
N ASP A 61 18.92 15.54 -9.14
CA ASP A 61 17.98 16.56 -8.66
C ASP A 61 16.63 16.52 -9.39
N ARG A 62 16.57 15.94 -10.59
CA ARG A 62 15.31 15.79 -11.35
C ARG A 62 14.40 14.75 -10.72
N LEU A 63 14.99 13.73 -10.08
CA LEU A 63 14.27 12.68 -9.35
C LEU A 63 13.96 13.10 -7.90
N ALA A 64 14.61 14.15 -7.40
CA ALA A 64 14.47 14.65 -6.05
C ALA A 64 13.37 15.72 -5.90
N LYS A 65 12.26 15.55 -6.61
CA LYS A 65 11.09 16.42 -6.51
C LYS A 65 9.93 15.61 -5.92
N SER A 66 9.30 16.14 -4.88
CA SER A 66 8.14 15.45 -4.31
C SER A 66 6.96 15.44 -5.28
N VAL A 67 6.00 14.54 -5.05
CA VAL A 67 4.75 14.49 -5.83
C VAL A 67 4.00 15.82 -5.77
N ILE A 68 4.09 16.54 -4.65
CA ILE A 68 3.48 17.87 -4.48
C ILE A 68 4.20 18.93 -5.33
N GLU A 69 5.53 18.90 -5.37
CA GLU A 69 6.31 19.80 -6.23
C GLU A 69 6.07 19.52 -7.71
N LEU A 70 6.04 18.23 -8.10
CA LEU A 70 5.74 17.82 -9.47
C LEU A 70 4.33 18.22 -9.90
N ARG A 71 3.34 18.16 -9.00
CA ARG A 71 1.98 18.64 -9.28
C ARG A 71 1.98 20.14 -9.55
N ALA A 72 2.67 20.92 -8.71
CA ALA A 72 2.79 22.36 -8.90
C ALA A 72 3.51 22.71 -10.21
N ASP A 73 4.54 21.97 -10.59
CA ASP A 73 5.25 22.15 -11.87
C ASP A 73 4.32 21.86 -13.07
N LYS A 74 3.57 20.76 -13.03
CA LYS A 74 2.59 20.42 -14.08
C LYS A 74 1.49 21.46 -14.23
N GLU A 75 1.02 22.03 -13.12
CA GLU A 75 0.02 23.11 -13.15
C GLU A 75 0.62 24.41 -13.70
N ALA A 76 1.88 24.69 -13.39
CA ALA A 76 2.61 25.82 -13.96
C ALA A 76 2.69 25.74 -15.48
N ASP A 77 2.93 24.55 -16.04
CA ASP A 77 3.00 24.32 -17.48
C ASP A 77 1.67 24.62 -18.19
N VAL A 78 0.54 24.43 -17.50
CA VAL A 78 -0.81 24.67 -18.04
C VAL A 78 -1.25 26.13 -17.87
N VAL A 79 -1.03 26.72 -16.69
CA VAL A 79 -1.55 28.04 -16.31
C VAL A 79 -0.53 29.16 -16.60
N GLY A 80 0.74 28.83 -16.80
CA GLY A 80 1.85 29.76 -17.00
C GLY A 80 2.37 30.42 -15.72
N ILE A 81 1.75 30.13 -14.56
CA ILE A 81 2.16 30.62 -13.24
C ILE A 81 2.31 29.41 -12.34
N ARG A 82 3.48 29.27 -11.71
CA ARG A 82 3.74 28.18 -10.76
C ARG A 82 2.97 28.43 -9.47
N PRO A 83 1.93 27.62 -9.16
CA PRO A 83 1.28 27.72 -7.87
C PRO A 83 2.26 27.32 -6.77
N ARG A 84 2.00 27.82 -5.57
CA ARG A 84 2.77 27.40 -4.40
C ARG A 84 2.47 25.92 -4.10
N PRO A 85 3.49 25.03 -4.01
CA PRO A 85 3.26 23.64 -3.67
C PRO A 85 2.54 23.52 -2.32
N ASN A 86 1.45 22.77 -2.27
CA ASN A 86 0.69 22.57 -1.03
C ASN A 86 -0.07 21.24 -1.03
N PHE A 87 -0.46 20.80 0.16
CA PHE A 87 -1.21 19.56 0.35
C PHE A 87 -2.66 19.72 -0.11
N THR A 88 -3.19 18.71 -0.79
CA THR A 88 -4.63 18.62 -1.05
C THR A 88 -5.31 18.02 0.18
N VAL A 89 -6.28 18.75 0.71
CA VAL A 89 -7.07 18.33 1.87
C VAL A 89 -8.46 17.92 1.38
N LYS A 90 -8.77 16.62 1.47
CA LYS A 90 -10.09 16.05 1.16
C LYS A 90 -10.69 15.46 2.44
N LEU A 91 -11.85 15.94 2.83
CA LEU A 91 -12.62 15.39 3.93
C LEU A 91 -13.76 14.52 3.37
N PRO A 92 -14.12 13.41 4.04
CA PRO A 92 -15.27 12.61 3.63
C PRO A 92 -16.56 13.43 3.55
N ARG A 93 -17.50 13.04 2.69
CA ARG A 93 -18.81 13.71 2.66
C ARG A 93 -19.49 13.62 4.03
N GLY A 94 -20.08 14.73 4.46
CA GLY A 94 -20.70 14.85 5.79
C GLY A 94 -19.70 15.05 6.93
N PHE A 95 -18.39 14.96 6.70
CA PHE A 95 -17.38 15.25 7.71
C PHE A 95 -17.00 16.73 7.70
N TYR A 96 -17.18 17.39 8.85
CA TYR A 96 -16.84 18.80 9.02
C TYR A 96 -15.85 19.00 10.15
N LEU A 97 -14.77 19.73 9.88
CA LEU A 97 -13.87 20.19 10.93
C LEU A 97 -14.56 21.26 11.77
N LYS A 98 -14.43 21.14 13.09
CA LYS A 98 -14.75 22.22 14.05
C LYS A 98 -14.02 23.50 13.63
N LYS A 99 -14.61 24.66 13.95
CA LYS A 99 -14.08 25.98 13.55
C LYS A 99 -12.59 26.15 13.89
N GLU A 100 -12.21 25.85 15.12
CA GLU A 100 -10.81 25.94 15.60
C GLU A 100 -9.86 25.07 14.77
N MET A 101 -10.25 23.81 14.51
CA MET A 101 -9.44 22.89 13.71
C MET A 101 -9.34 23.37 12.25
N ARG A 102 -10.40 23.96 11.70
CA ARG A 102 -10.39 24.51 10.34
C ARG A 102 -9.45 25.71 10.23
N GLU A 103 -9.51 26.63 11.19
CA GLU A 103 -8.59 27.78 11.26
C GLU A 103 -7.14 27.30 11.41
N TRP A 104 -6.92 26.32 12.30
CA TRP A 104 -5.61 25.72 12.46
C TRP A 104 -5.08 25.06 11.18
N VAL A 105 -5.91 24.29 10.45
CA VAL A 105 -5.53 23.69 9.16
C VAL A 105 -5.23 24.76 8.12
N ARG A 106 -6.00 25.85 8.05
CA ARG A 106 -5.74 26.98 7.15
C ARG A 106 -4.36 27.58 7.44
N ASP A 107 -4.10 27.95 8.69
CA ASP A 107 -2.84 28.59 9.09
C ASP A 107 -1.65 27.64 8.85
N TRP A 108 -1.84 26.34 9.09
CA TRP A 108 -0.84 25.31 8.78
C TRP A 108 -0.61 25.13 7.27
N LEU A 109 -1.64 25.26 6.42
CA LEU A 109 -1.51 25.26 4.96
C LEU A 109 -0.78 26.51 4.45
N GLU A 110 -0.86 27.64 5.15
CA GLU A 110 -0.15 28.87 4.84
C GLU A 110 1.35 28.82 5.15
N LEU A 111 1.83 27.80 5.88
CA LEU A 111 3.27 27.57 6.12
C LEU A 111 4.02 27.07 4.89
N PRO A 112 5.21 27.62 4.56
CA PRO A 112 5.97 27.24 3.37
C PRO A 112 6.13 25.73 3.25
N TYR A 113 5.92 25.20 2.04
CA TYR A 113 6.15 23.78 1.80
C TYR A 113 7.65 23.50 1.89
N VAL A 114 8.01 22.46 2.65
CA VAL A 114 9.39 22.01 2.82
C VAL A 114 9.51 20.67 2.12
N SER A 115 10.36 20.61 1.09
CA SER A 115 10.56 19.37 0.32
C SER A 115 11.11 18.24 1.21
N PRO A 116 10.62 17.00 1.10
CA PRO A 116 11.16 15.82 1.77
C PRO A 116 12.65 15.61 1.50
N TYR A 117 13.12 16.02 0.31
CA TYR A 117 14.48 15.85 -0.15
C TYR A 117 15.43 16.98 0.26
N ALA A 118 14.92 18.07 0.83
CA ALA A 118 15.73 19.20 1.28
C ALA A 118 16.53 18.87 2.55
N ASP A 119 17.76 19.40 2.62
CA ASP A 119 18.64 19.28 3.78
C ASP A 119 18.20 20.21 4.91
N MET A 120 17.73 19.63 6.02
CA MET A 120 17.21 20.42 7.16
C MET A 120 18.16 20.42 8.37
N CYS A 121 19.47 20.55 8.12
CA CYS A 121 20.40 20.76 9.21
C CYS A 121 20.03 22.05 9.98
N GLY A 122 19.69 21.94 11.26
CA GLY A 122 19.42 23.09 12.13
C GLY A 122 17.95 23.43 12.41
N MET A 123 16.97 22.67 11.90
CA MET A 123 15.58 22.86 12.31
C MET A 123 15.30 22.31 13.72
N HIS A 124 14.51 23.06 14.50
CA HIS A 124 13.99 22.57 15.76
C HIS A 124 12.89 21.52 15.52
N SER A 125 13.01 20.35 16.15
CA SER A 125 12.11 19.20 15.93
C SER A 125 10.64 19.47 16.27
N ALA A 126 10.37 20.43 17.17
CA ALA A 126 9.02 20.85 17.55
C ALA A 126 8.48 22.06 16.77
N SER A 127 9.17 22.51 15.71
CA SER A 127 8.70 23.64 14.90
C SER A 127 7.53 23.24 13.99
N PRO A 128 6.59 24.16 13.69
CA PRO A 128 5.52 23.92 12.72
C PRO A 128 6.03 23.49 11.34
N GLU A 129 7.20 23.99 10.94
CA GLU A 129 7.87 23.65 9.69
C GLU A 129 8.46 22.23 9.71
N ALA A 130 8.97 21.77 10.88
CA ALA A 130 9.38 20.37 11.04
C ALA A 130 8.17 19.42 10.93
N GLU A 131 7.02 19.80 11.48
CA GLU A 131 5.78 19.05 11.27
C GLU A 131 5.35 19.08 9.79
N LYS A 132 5.40 20.24 9.14
CA LYS A 132 5.08 20.38 7.70
C LYS A 132 5.93 19.44 6.84
N ARG A 133 7.23 19.35 7.13
CA ARG A 133 8.15 18.41 6.47
C ARG A 133 7.83 16.97 6.81
N LEU A 134 7.55 16.64 8.07
CA LEU A 134 7.16 15.28 8.48
C LEU A 134 5.97 14.78 7.66
N ILE A 135 4.94 15.62 7.51
CA ILE A 135 3.77 15.33 6.68
C ILE A 135 4.16 15.20 5.20
N GLY A 136 5.08 16.03 4.72
CA GLY A 136 5.64 15.91 3.36
C GLY A 136 6.37 14.58 3.12
N VAL A 137 7.17 14.11 4.09
CA VAL A 137 7.89 12.83 4.00
C VAL A 137 6.90 11.66 4.01
N LEU A 138 5.91 11.67 4.91
CA LEU A 138 4.88 10.63 4.95
C LEU A 138 4.06 10.61 3.66
N HIS A 139 3.69 11.79 3.14
CA HIS A 139 3.01 11.94 1.87
C HIS A 139 3.82 11.36 0.71
N GLU A 140 5.12 11.65 0.65
CA GLU A 140 6.01 11.15 -0.39
C GLU A 140 6.20 9.63 -0.30
N VAL A 141 6.46 9.09 0.90
CA VAL A 141 6.63 7.64 1.11
C VAL A 141 5.37 6.86 0.71
N LEU A 142 4.19 7.36 1.08
CA LEU A 142 2.92 6.77 0.64
C LEU A 142 2.73 6.95 -0.86
N SER A 143 3.12 8.09 -1.44
CA SER A 143 3.01 8.32 -2.88
C SER A 143 3.89 7.39 -3.72
N LEU A 144 5.02 6.96 -3.17
CA LEU A 144 5.92 5.97 -3.80
C LEU A 144 5.41 4.52 -3.67
N SER A 145 4.45 4.25 -2.78
CA SER A 145 3.85 2.92 -2.67
C SER A 145 2.86 2.66 -3.80
N VAL A 146 2.81 1.40 -4.26
CA VAL A 146 2.00 0.95 -5.39
C VAL A 146 0.52 1.26 -5.17
N GLU A 147 0.01 0.94 -3.97
CA GLU A 147 -1.39 1.16 -3.61
C GLU A 147 -1.63 2.51 -2.93
N ARG A 148 -0.63 3.40 -2.83
CA ARG A 148 -0.73 4.68 -2.10
C ARG A 148 -1.15 4.52 -0.63
N ARG A 149 -0.79 3.39 -0.05
CA ARG A 149 -1.01 3.00 1.35
C ARG A 149 0.14 2.13 1.85
N MET A 150 0.36 2.16 3.16
CA MET A 150 1.40 1.36 3.80
C MET A 150 1.04 1.12 5.27
N ALA A 151 1.38 -0.08 5.77
CA ALA A 151 1.22 -0.38 7.19
C ALA A 151 2.11 0.53 8.05
N VAL A 152 1.54 1.16 9.08
CA VAL A 152 2.25 2.08 9.98
C VAL A 152 3.49 1.42 10.61
N PRO A 153 3.47 0.14 11.03
CA PRO A 153 4.67 -0.54 11.52
C PRO A 153 5.80 -0.65 10.48
N ILE A 154 5.47 -0.73 9.18
CA ILE A 154 6.46 -0.77 8.10
C ILE A 154 7.11 0.60 7.93
N ILE A 155 6.32 1.68 7.92
CA ILE A 155 6.85 3.06 7.92
C ILE A 155 7.78 3.27 9.13
N GLY A 156 7.37 2.77 10.30
CA GLY A 156 8.12 2.89 11.55
C GLY A 156 9.50 2.22 11.52
N LYS A 157 9.74 1.25 10.64
CA LYS A 157 11.09 0.67 10.45
C LYS A 157 12.08 1.72 9.95
N PHE A 158 11.62 2.73 9.22
CA PHE A 158 12.46 3.77 8.61
C PHE A 158 12.55 5.07 9.43
N CYS A 159 12.14 5.05 10.71
CA CYS A 159 12.14 6.26 11.55
C CYS A 159 13.51 6.96 11.56
N ASP A 160 14.59 6.21 11.72
CA ASP A 160 15.95 6.77 11.79
C ASP A 160 16.38 7.36 10.45
N GLU A 161 16.14 6.64 9.37
CA GLU A 161 16.55 7.05 8.02
C GLU A 161 15.80 8.31 7.58
N PHE A 162 14.48 8.33 7.77
CA PHE A 162 13.61 9.44 7.37
C PHE A 162 13.54 10.58 8.40
N ARG A 163 14.21 10.41 9.55
CA ARG A 163 14.20 11.34 10.71
C ARG A 163 12.77 11.61 11.21
N LEU A 164 11.97 10.55 11.30
CA LEU A 164 10.63 10.63 11.87
C LEU A 164 10.74 10.63 13.40
N SER A 165 9.79 11.29 14.07
CA SER A 165 9.69 11.18 15.52
C SER A 165 9.13 9.80 15.91
N ASN A 166 9.44 9.32 17.12
CA ASN A 166 8.85 8.08 17.65
C ASN A 166 7.31 8.12 17.73
N ALA A 167 6.73 9.32 17.70
CA ALA A 167 5.30 9.57 17.70
C ALA A 167 4.76 10.00 16.32
N PHE A 168 5.45 9.66 15.21
CA PHE A 168 5.03 10.08 13.87
C PHE A 168 3.61 9.63 13.50
N SER A 169 3.14 8.52 14.08
CA SER A 169 1.79 8.00 13.86
C SER A 169 0.70 8.98 14.30
N ASN A 170 0.97 9.84 15.29
CA ASN A 170 0.06 10.91 15.69
C ASN A 170 -0.09 11.98 14.61
N ALA A 171 0.94 12.17 13.76
CA ALA A 171 0.88 13.10 12.64
C ALA A 171 -0.14 12.63 11.59
N LEU A 172 -0.30 11.31 11.40
CA LEU A 172 -1.30 10.75 10.49
C LEU A 172 -2.73 11.07 10.94
N THR A 173 -3.02 10.92 12.24
CA THR A 173 -4.37 11.16 12.79
C THR A 173 -4.69 12.65 12.97
N ARG A 174 -3.66 13.49 13.18
CA ARG A 174 -3.79 14.94 13.30
C ARG A 174 -4.10 15.64 11.97
N HIS A 175 -3.81 15.00 10.85
CA HIS A 175 -4.07 15.51 9.49
C HIS A 175 -5.10 14.65 8.74
N PRO A 176 -6.34 14.54 9.25
CA PRO A 176 -7.34 13.61 8.74
C PRO A 176 -7.85 13.93 7.33
N GLY A 177 -7.56 15.12 6.79
CA GLY A 177 -7.90 15.45 5.40
C GLY A 177 -6.80 15.12 4.38
N ILE A 178 -5.60 14.75 4.83
CA ILE A 178 -4.51 14.29 3.95
C ILE A 178 -4.40 12.77 4.06
N PHE A 179 -4.41 12.25 5.28
CA PHE A 179 -4.29 10.83 5.56
C PHE A 179 -5.60 10.25 6.09
N TYR A 180 -5.79 8.98 5.77
CA TYR A 180 -6.73 8.11 6.45
C TYR A 180 -5.94 6.99 7.12
N VAL A 181 -6.35 6.58 8.33
CA VAL A 181 -5.73 5.46 9.02
C VAL A 181 -6.81 4.40 9.23
N SER A 182 -6.68 3.29 8.52
CA SER A 182 -7.53 2.11 8.70
C SER A 182 -6.96 1.24 9.81
N LEU A 183 -7.84 0.59 10.57
CA LEU A 183 -7.49 -0.47 11.52
C LEU A 183 -8.18 -1.75 11.05
N LYS A 184 -7.46 -2.61 10.32
CA LYS A 184 -7.97 -3.90 9.85
C LYS A 184 -7.11 -5.02 10.43
N GLY A 185 -7.75 -6.02 11.05
CA GLY A 185 -7.06 -7.17 11.66
C GLY A 185 -6.00 -6.76 12.71
N GLY A 186 -6.23 -5.67 13.44
CA GLY A 186 -5.28 -5.13 14.43
C GLY A 186 -4.08 -4.35 13.83
N ILE A 187 -3.98 -4.25 12.50
CA ILE A 187 -2.91 -3.53 11.83
C ILE A 187 -3.40 -2.14 11.42
N LYS A 188 -2.68 -1.10 11.86
CA LYS A 188 -2.90 0.28 11.41
C LYS A 188 -2.26 0.49 10.05
N THR A 189 -3.04 0.91 9.07
CA THR A 189 -2.59 1.19 7.69
C THR A 189 -2.86 2.63 7.35
N ALA A 190 -1.81 3.36 6.99
CA ALA A 190 -1.90 4.74 6.51
C ALA A 190 -2.23 4.75 5.02
N VAL A 191 -3.17 5.59 4.62
CA VAL A 191 -3.67 5.71 3.25
C VAL A 191 -3.67 7.18 2.85
N LEU A 192 -3.20 7.49 1.64
CA LEU A 192 -3.20 8.84 1.11
C LEU A 192 -4.58 9.18 0.53
N ARG A 193 -5.34 10.11 1.12
CA ARG A 193 -6.72 10.38 0.70
C ARG A 193 -6.83 10.90 -0.72
N GLU A 194 -5.91 11.77 -1.13
CA GLU A 194 -5.96 12.36 -2.46
C GLU A 194 -5.79 11.34 -3.59
N ALA A 195 -5.19 10.18 -3.31
CA ALA A 195 -4.97 9.12 -4.27
C ALA A 195 -6.24 8.32 -4.59
N TYR A 196 -7.30 8.45 -3.78
CA TYR A 196 -8.55 7.70 -3.95
C TYR A 196 -9.69 8.63 -4.37
N ASN A 197 -10.62 8.07 -5.16
CA ASN A 197 -11.80 8.77 -5.66
C ASN A 197 -12.98 8.70 -4.68
N GLU A 198 -14.10 9.27 -5.14
CA GLU A 198 -15.46 9.21 -4.58
C GLU A 198 -15.95 7.82 -4.16
N ASN A 199 -15.37 6.75 -4.71
CA ASN A 199 -15.82 5.36 -4.59
C ASN A 199 -14.79 4.49 -3.86
N GLY A 200 -13.71 5.08 -3.33
CA GLY A 200 -12.66 4.35 -2.63
C GLY A 200 -11.70 3.62 -3.56
N GLU A 201 -11.74 3.95 -4.86
CA GLU A 201 -10.86 3.38 -5.87
C GLU A 201 -9.64 4.28 -6.09
N LEU A 202 -8.49 3.65 -6.32
CA LEU A 202 -7.26 4.35 -6.62
C LEU A 202 -7.38 5.08 -7.98
N VAL A 203 -7.14 6.38 -7.98
CA VAL A 203 -7.26 7.27 -9.15
C VAL A 203 -6.18 6.96 -10.19
N ASP A 204 -4.96 6.74 -9.73
CA ASP A 204 -3.77 6.48 -10.55
C ASP A 204 -3.29 5.05 -10.27
N LYS A 205 -3.75 4.09 -11.08
CA LYS A 205 -3.47 2.67 -10.89
C LYS A 205 -2.15 2.31 -11.55
N ASP A 206 -1.26 1.72 -10.76
CA ASP A 206 -0.04 1.13 -11.30
C ASP A 206 -0.38 -0.10 -12.18
N PRO A 207 0.31 -0.33 -13.30
CA PRO A 207 0.09 -1.49 -14.15
C PRO A 207 0.14 -2.84 -13.41
N MET A 208 0.90 -2.93 -12.31
CA MET A 208 0.95 -4.10 -11.44
C MET A 208 -0.39 -4.40 -10.77
N ILE A 209 -1.12 -3.36 -10.33
CA ILE A 209 -2.45 -3.50 -9.74
C ILE A 209 -3.44 -4.01 -10.79
N GLU A 210 -3.38 -3.45 -12.00
CA GLU A 210 -4.25 -3.88 -13.10
C GLU A 210 -3.98 -5.33 -13.52
N LEU A 211 -2.70 -5.72 -13.59
CA LEU A 211 -2.32 -7.10 -13.89
C LEU A 211 -2.82 -8.06 -12.80
N LYS A 212 -2.66 -7.69 -11.52
CA LYS A 212 -3.17 -8.47 -10.39
C LYS A 212 -4.69 -8.62 -10.47
N ALA A 213 -5.43 -7.55 -10.77
CA ALA A 213 -6.89 -7.60 -10.90
C ALA A 213 -7.33 -8.55 -12.04
N ARG A 214 -6.65 -8.49 -13.19
CA ARG A 214 -6.92 -9.45 -14.30
C ARG A 214 -6.61 -10.88 -13.91
N PHE A 215 -5.51 -11.12 -13.20
CA PHE A 215 -5.14 -12.46 -12.75
C PHE A 215 -6.20 -13.03 -11.78
N VAL A 216 -6.66 -12.23 -10.82
CA VAL A 216 -7.74 -12.61 -9.90
C VAL A 216 -9.01 -12.95 -10.67
N ALA A 217 -9.41 -12.12 -11.65
CA ALA A 217 -10.60 -12.39 -12.45
C ALA A 217 -10.54 -13.73 -13.21
N ILE A 218 -9.37 -14.10 -13.75
CA ILE A 218 -9.17 -15.40 -14.40
C ILE A 218 -9.25 -16.55 -13.38
N MET A 219 -8.65 -16.38 -12.20
CA MET A 219 -8.71 -17.37 -11.12
C MET A 219 -10.15 -17.58 -10.64
N ASP A 220 -10.94 -16.52 -10.52
CA ASP A 220 -12.34 -16.58 -10.10
C ASP A 220 -13.22 -17.25 -11.17
N GLU A 221 -12.91 -17.07 -12.45
CA GLU A 221 -13.56 -17.80 -13.54
C GLU A 221 -13.26 -19.30 -13.46
N GLY A 222 -11.98 -19.68 -13.39
CA GLY A 222 -11.60 -21.08 -13.25
C GLY A 222 -12.14 -21.74 -11.98
N HIS A 223 -12.22 -20.99 -10.87
CA HIS A 223 -12.80 -21.48 -9.62
C HIS A 223 -14.31 -21.72 -9.76
N ARG A 224 -15.05 -20.81 -10.42
CA ARG A 224 -16.48 -21.00 -10.70
C ARG A 224 -16.72 -22.23 -11.57
N GLU A 225 -15.95 -22.41 -12.64
CA GLU A 225 -16.04 -23.58 -13.51
C GLU A 225 -15.78 -24.89 -12.74
N TYR A 226 -14.74 -24.91 -11.90
CA TYR A 226 -14.43 -26.04 -11.04
C TYR A 226 -15.60 -26.40 -10.09
N LEU A 227 -16.21 -25.40 -9.46
CA LEU A 227 -17.37 -25.62 -8.58
C LEU A 227 -18.60 -26.14 -9.35
N GLU A 228 -18.83 -25.68 -10.59
CA GLU A 228 -19.90 -26.19 -11.43
C GLU A 228 -19.67 -27.66 -11.84
N GLU A 229 -18.44 -28.03 -12.18
CA GLU A 229 -18.09 -29.41 -12.49
C GLU A 229 -18.26 -30.33 -11.27
N LEU A 230 -17.85 -29.89 -10.08
CA LEU A 230 -18.08 -30.61 -8.85
C LEU A 230 -19.57 -30.82 -8.56
N ARG A 231 -20.39 -29.79 -8.77
CA ARG A 231 -21.86 -29.90 -8.64
C ARG A 231 -22.43 -30.94 -9.60
N LYS A 232 -22.04 -30.91 -10.87
CA LYS A 232 -22.49 -31.88 -11.88
C LYS A 232 -22.09 -33.31 -11.51
N LYS A 233 -20.83 -33.53 -11.09
CA LYS A 233 -20.35 -34.85 -10.65
C LYS A 233 -21.13 -35.37 -9.44
N ARG A 234 -21.45 -34.48 -8.48
CA ARG A 234 -22.27 -34.83 -7.30
C ARG A 234 -23.69 -35.25 -7.70
N GLU A 235 -24.32 -34.51 -8.60
CA GLU A 235 -25.65 -34.86 -9.13
C GLU A 235 -25.65 -36.17 -9.93
N GLU A 236 -24.60 -36.45 -10.70
CA GLU A 236 -24.44 -37.71 -11.43
C GLU A 236 -24.27 -38.90 -10.49
N LEU A 237 -23.44 -38.76 -9.46
CA LEU A 237 -23.28 -39.78 -8.43
C LEU A 237 -24.58 -40.04 -7.67
N GLU A 238 -25.35 -38.99 -7.36
CA GLU A 238 -26.64 -39.10 -6.70
C GLU A 238 -27.67 -39.82 -7.61
N LYS A 239 -27.70 -39.50 -8.90
CA LYS A 239 -28.54 -40.22 -9.89
C LYS A 239 -28.12 -41.69 -10.01
N GLN A 240 -26.83 -41.99 -9.99
CA GLN A 240 -26.33 -43.36 -10.00
C GLN A 240 -26.77 -44.13 -8.74
N ARG A 241 -26.62 -43.52 -7.55
CA ARG A 241 -27.09 -44.08 -6.28
C ARG A 241 -28.60 -44.38 -6.30
N LEU A 242 -29.41 -43.44 -6.80
CA LEU A 242 -30.86 -43.64 -6.94
C LEU A 242 -31.21 -44.76 -7.92
N HIS A 243 -30.50 -44.84 -9.06
CA HIS A 243 -30.73 -45.88 -10.06
C HIS A 243 -30.32 -47.27 -9.58
N GLU A 244 -29.23 -47.37 -8.82
CA GLU A 244 -28.78 -48.60 -8.16
C GLU A 244 -29.73 -49.02 -7.05
N ALA A 245 -30.25 -48.10 -6.24
CA ALA A 245 -31.28 -48.38 -5.25
C ALA A 245 -32.59 -48.91 -5.89
N HIS A 246 -32.93 -48.44 -7.09
CA HIS A 246 -34.08 -48.94 -7.86
C HIS A 246 -33.82 -50.28 -8.57
N ARG A 247 -32.56 -50.61 -8.91
CA ARG A 247 -32.18 -51.92 -9.48
C ARG A 247 -31.90 -53.00 -8.42
N GLY A 248 -31.50 -52.60 -7.22
CA GLY A 248 -30.96 -53.47 -6.17
C GLY A 248 -31.97 -53.93 -5.12
N ALA A 249 -33.00 -54.67 -5.53
CA ALA A 249 -33.56 -55.70 -4.65
C ALA A 249 -32.67 -56.97 -4.78
N LYS A 250 -31.77 -57.17 -3.81
CA LYS A 250 -30.70 -58.21 -3.71
C LYS A 250 -29.47 -57.85 -4.57
N VAL A 251 -28.24 -57.72 -4.07
CA VAL A 251 -27.45 -58.51 -3.11
C VAL A 251 -26.44 -57.55 -2.45
N GLY A 252 -26.10 -57.77 -1.17
CA GLY A 252 -25.17 -56.92 -0.44
C GLY A 252 -23.71 -57.08 -0.85
N ALA A 253 -22.93 -56.00 -0.69
CA ALA A 253 -21.57 -55.98 -0.16
C ALA A 253 -21.04 -54.54 -0.13
N CYS A 254 -20.16 -54.29 0.84
CA CYS A 254 -19.49 -53.06 1.22
C CYS A 254 -18.88 -52.27 0.05
N PHE A 255 -19.04 -50.95 0.06
CA PHE A 255 -18.09 -50.02 -0.52
C PHE A 255 -17.75 -48.97 0.54
N GLU A 256 -16.48 -48.94 0.93
CA GLU A 256 -15.93 -47.92 1.81
C GLU A 256 -15.84 -46.61 1.01
N ASP A 257 -16.50 -45.58 1.53
CA ASP A 257 -16.45 -44.22 1.03
C ASP A 257 -15.09 -43.59 1.38
N GLU A 258 -14.21 -43.41 0.41
CA GLU A 258 -13.11 -42.43 0.48
C GLU A 258 -13.43 -41.30 -0.48
N ILE A 259 -14.32 -40.41 -0.06
CA ILE A 259 -14.30 -39.03 -0.50
C ILE A 259 -13.81 -38.27 0.72
N GLU A 260 -12.56 -37.82 0.68
CA GLU A 260 -12.08 -36.83 1.64
C GLU A 260 -13.01 -35.62 1.54
N GLU A 261 -13.89 -35.47 2.53
CA GLU A 261 -14.61 -34.24 2.80
C GLU A 261 -13.57 -33.22 3.26
N GLU A 262 -12.90 -32.56 2.31
CA GLU A 262 -12.38 -31.23 2.60
C GLU A 262 -13.60 -30.32 2.77
N ASP A 263 -14.01 -30.14 4.02
CA ASP A 263 -14.90 -29.08 4.49
C ASP A 263 -14.31 -27.73 4.05
N ILE A 264 -14.61 -27.31 2.82
CA ILE A 264 -14.46 -25.92 2.39
C ILE A 264 -15.71 -25.21 2.91
N ASP A 265 -15.71 -24.95 4.21
CA ASP A 265 -16.49 -23.89 4.82
C ASP A 265 -16.02 -22.57 4.21
N GLY A 266 -16.55 -22.27 3.02
CA GLY A 266 -16.60 -20.92 2.50
C GLY A 266 -17.66 -20.19 3.30
N SER A 267 -17.32 -19.84 4.54
CA SER A 267 -17.99 -18.82 5.31
C SER A 267 -17.97 -17.55 4.45
N ASN A 268 -19.02 -17.36 3.64
CA ASN A 268 -19.45 -16.05 3.23
C ASN A 268 -19.88 -15.35 4.52
N GLU A 269 -18.91 -14.81 5.24
CA GLU A 269 -19.13 -13.57 5.96
C GLU A 269 -19.38 -12.52 4.88
N ASP A 270 -20.65 -12.43 4.48
CA ASP A 270 -21.23 -11.20 3.99
C ASP A 270 -21.05 -10.16 5.11
N GLU A 271 -19.84 -9.59 5.23
CA GLU A 271 -19.64 -8.33 5.93
C GLU A 271 -20.26 -7.24 5.06
N ASP A 272 -21.53 -7.00 5.37
CA ASP A 272 -22.23 -5.74 5.33
C ASP A 272 -21.63 -4.68 4.39
N SER A 273 -22.33 -4.53 3.26
CA SER A 273 -22.48 -3.26 2.57
C SER A 273 -23.09 -2.22 3.55
N GLU A 274 -22.32 -1.73 4.51
CA GLU A 274 -22.54 -0.41 5.08
C GLU A 274 -21.76 0.59 4.22
N GLY A 275 -22.51 1.21 3.31
CA GLY A 275 -22.10 2.47 2.71
C GLY A 275 -21.95 3.51 3.81
N GLU A 276 -20.73 3.73 4.28
CA GLU A 276 -20.35 5.00 4.89
C GLU A 276 -19.60 5.85 3.89
N ALA A 277 -20.19 7.02 3.68
CA ALA A 277 -19.87 8.01 2.67
C ALA A 277 -18.37 8.33 2.55
N LEU A 278 -17.91 8.23 1.31
CA LEU A 278 -16.73 8.91 0.80
C LEU A 278 -16.94 10.42 0.72
#